data_AF-A0A1P8TRK2-F1
#
_entry.id   AF-A0A1P8TRK2-F1
#
_cell.length_a   1.000
_cell.length_b   1.000
_cell.length_c   1.000
_cell.angle_alpha   90.00
_cell.angle_beta   90.00
_cell.angle_gamma   90.00
#
_symmetry.space_group_name_H-M   'P 1'
#
loop_
_entity.id
_entity.type
_entity.pdbx_description
1 polymer ?
#
loop_
_entity_poly.entity_id
_entity_poly.type
_entity_poly.pdbx_seq_one_letter_code
_entity_poly.pdbx_strand_id
1 'polypeptide(L)'
;MRTRILSLAFFLAAISAALPATASARPALAGFERCPAGSYCLFEDADGNGHMVAFRGGSPDLRRQNMDNKASSFANNSGVMWCVFDDYRYGQAHISHGALPRLRGNFGEINDLASSTRAGNLQTGCR
;
A
#
# COMPACT_ATOMS: atom_id res chain seq x y z
N MET A 1 59.76 59.44 24.34
CA MET A 1 58.48 59.51 25.07
C MET A 1 57.60 58.37 24.59
N ARG A 2 57.08 57.56 25.53
CA ARG A 2 56.25 56.37 25.30
C ARG A 2 54.77 56.78 25.24
N THR A 3 54.04 56.34 24.23
CA THR A 3 52.57 56.23 24.30
C THR A 3 52.11 54.98 23.56
N ARG A 4 51.53 54.06 24.32
CA ARG A 4 50.84 52.85 23.85
C ARG A 4 49.39 53.23 23.58
N ILE A 5 48.85 52.87 22.41
CA ILE A 5 47.41 52.91 22.15
C ILE A 5 47.00 51.52 21.67
N LEU A 6 46.27 50.83 22.54
CA LEU A 6 45.54 49.60 22.27
C LEU A 6 44.22 49.92 21.54
N SER A 7 43.60 48.85 20.99
CA SER A 7 42.17 48.70 20.67
C SER A 7 41.78 49.02 19.22
N LEU A 8 40.90 48.30 18.53
CA LEU A 8 39.94 47.27 18.93
C LEU A 8 39.55 46.47 17.64
N ALA A 9 39.52 45.14 17.69
CA ALA A 9 39.04 44.32 16.57
C ALA A 9 37.50 44.36 16.52
N PHE A 10 36.95 44.80 15.39
CA PHE A 10 35.51 44.89 15.15
C PHE A 10 34.98 43.52 14.71
N PHE A 11 34.46 42.72 15.65
CA PHE A 11 33.75 41.48 15.33
C PHE A 11 32.31 41.81 14.94
N LEU A 12 32.00 41.79 13.64
CA LEU A 12 30.62 41.75 13.14
C LEU A 12 30.06 40.33 13.34
N ALA A 13 29.23 40.14 14.35
CA ALA A 13 28.41 38.94 14.49
C ALA A 13 27.17 39.05 13.59
N ALA A 14 27.16 38.33 12.46
CA ALA A 14 25.98 38.15 11.63
C ALA A 14 25.04 37.13 12.28
N ILE A 15 23.90 37.58 12.77
CA ILE A 15 22.86 36.71 13.35
C ILE A 15 22.01 36.17 12.20
N SER A 16 22.30 34.95 11.76
CA SER A 16 21.44 34.22 10.82
C SER A 16 20.19 33.73 11.56
N ALA A 17 19.05 34.40 11.37
CA ALA A 17 17.76 33.93 11.86
C ALA A 17 17.31 32.70 11.06
N ALA A 18 17.47 31.51 11.64
CA ALA A 18 16.92 30.28 11.08
C ALA A 18 15.40 30.25 11.30
N LEU A 19 14.63 30.37 10.21
CA LEU A 19 13.18 30.16 10.22
C LEU A 19 12.89 28.67 10.51
N PRO A 20 11.97 28.33 11.43
CA PRO A 20 11.58 26.94 11.64
C PRO A 20 10.82 26.44 10.41
N ALA A 21 11.38 25.44 9.73
CA ALA A 21 10.67 24.71 8.68
C ALA A 21 9.53 23.91 9.33
N THR A 22 8.29 24.32 9.11
CA THR A 22 7.11 23.53 9.48
C THR A 22 7.00 22.34 8.53
N ALA A 23 7.56 21.20 8.93
CA ALA A 23 7.35 19.95 8.23
C ALA A 23 5.85 19.60 8.29
N SER A 24 5.16 19.69 7.15
CA SER A 24 3.78 19.21 7.02
C SER A 24 3.81 17.69 7.12
N ALA A 25 3.33 17.15 8.25
CA ALA A 25 3.06 15.72 8.36
C ALA A 25 1.87 15.39 7.45
N ARG A 26 2.11 14.62 6.38
CA ARG A 26 1.01 14.07 5.58
C ARG A 26 0.24 13.06 6.44
N PRO A 27 -1.10 13.01 6.36
CA PRO A 27 -1.86 11.96 7.04
C PRO A 27 -1.33 10.59 6.63
N ALA A 28 -1.12 9.70 7.61
CA ALA A 28 -0.85 8.30 7.30
C ALA A 28 -2.09 7.71 6.61
N LEU A 29 -1.90 7.04 5.46
CA LEU A 29 -3.01 6.34 4.81
C LEU A 29 -3.48 5.20 5.71
N ALA A 30 -4.80 5.04 5.80
CA ALA A 30 -5.45 4.01 6.61
C ALA A 30 -6.45 3.22 5.75
N GLY A 31 -6.83 2.03 6.22
CA GLY A 31 -7.79 1.17 5.54
C GLY A 31 -7.38 0.87 4.08
N PHE A 32 -8.38 0.88 3.20
CA PHE A 32 -8.21 0.63 1.76
C PHE A 32 -7.33 1.65 1.03
N GLU A 33 -7.20 2.88 1.55
CA GLU A 33 -6.40 3.92 0.90
C GLU A 33 -4.92 3.54 0.87
N ARG A 34 -4.48 2.67 1.79
CA ARG A 34 -3.12 2.09 1.78
C ARG A 34 -2.79 1.34 0.48
N CYS A 35 -3.78 0.93 -0.31
CA CYS A 35 -3.55 0.25 -1.57
C CYS A 35 -3.02 1.22 -2.65
N PRO A 36 -1.76 1.09 -3.08
CA PRO A 36 -1.16 2.05 -4.00
C PRO A 36 -1.82 2.00 -5.39
N ALA A 37 -1.82 3.14 -6.08
CA ALA A 37 -2.27 3.24 -7.45
C ALA A 37 -1.56 2.20 -8.35
N GLY A 38 -2.30 1.63 -9.30
CA GLY A 38 -1.80 0.61 -10.22
C GLY A 38 -1.65 -0.77 -9.59
N SER A 39 -2.24 -1.02 -8.41
CA SER A 39 -2.11 -2.30 -7.70
C SER A 39 -3.47 -2.86 -7.27
N TYR A 40 -3.55 -4.18 -7.16
CA TYR A 40 -4.60 -4.89 -6.44
C TYR A 40 -4.08 -5.28 -5.07
N CYS A 41 -4.87 -5.08 -4.01
CA CYS A 41 -4.43 -5.35 -2.66
C CYS A 41 -5.37 -6.31 -1.94
N LEU A 42 -4.76 -7.22 -1.19
CA LEU A 42 -5.42 -8.08 -0.22
C LEU A 42 -5.02 -7.64 1.19
N PHE A 43 -5.99 -7.70 2.08
CA PHE A 43 -5.87 -7.30 3.48
C PHE A 43 -6.30 -8.46 4.36
N GLU A 44 -5.53 -8.70 5.42
CA GLU A 44 -5.79 -9.79 6.37
C GLU A 44 -7.06 -9.55 7.20
N ASP A 45 -7.42 -8.30 7.46
CA ASP A 45 -8.61 -7.94 8.20
C ASP A 45 -9.66 -7.25 7.31
N ALA A 46 -10.88 -7.11 7.85
CA ALA A 46 -11.95 -6.32 7.25
C ALA A 46 -11.61 -4.83 7.11
N ASP A 47 -12.30 -4.16 6.21
CA ASP A 47 -12.27 -2.72 5.94
C ASP A 47 -10.87 -2.17 5.60
N GLY A 48 -10.05 -3.04 5.01
CA GLY A 48 -8.70 -2.72 4.58
C GLY A 48 -7.70 -2.61 5.74
N ASN A 49 -7.94 -3.30 6.85
CA ASN A 49 -7.04 -3.31 8.02
C ASN A 49 -6.04 -4.48 7.97
N GLY A 50 -5.25 -4.63 9.02
CA GLY A 50 -4.28 -5.72 9.13
C GLY A 50 -3.09 -5.61 8.18
N HIS A 51 -2.42 -6.75 8.03
CA HIS A 51 -1.36 -6.94 7.06
C HIS A 51 -1.91 -6.79 5.64
N MET A 52 -1.17 -6.09 4.78
CA MET A 52 -1.55 -5.81 3.40
C MET A 52 -0.49 -6.32 2.44
N VAL A 53 -0.95 -6.93 1.36
CA VAL A 53 -0.08 -7.29 0.23
C VAL A 53 -0.62 -6.64 -1.04
N ALA A 54 0.26 -5.99 -1.80
CA ALA A 54 -0.07 -5.34 -3.07
C ALA A 54 0.50 -6.13 -4.26
N PHE A 55 -0.30 -6.27 -5.31
CA PHE A 55 0.00 -7.03 -6.51
C PHE A 55 -0.09 -6.14 -7.74
N ARG A 56 0.99 -6.15 -8.53
CA ARG A 56 1.02 -5.61 -9.90
C ARG A 56 1.07 -6.71 -10.97
N GLY A 57 1.46 -7.91 -10.55
CA GLY A 57 1.39 -9.15 -11.31
C GLY A 57 0.80 -10.25 -10.43
N GLY A 58 0.25 -11.29 -11.04
CA GLY A 58 -0.41 -12.35 -10.30
C GLY A 58 0.54 -13.14 -9.40
N SER A 59 -0.02 -13.76 -8.36
CA SER A 59 0.66 -14.75 -7.53
C SER A 59 -0.05 -16.10 -7.63
N PRO A 60 0.58 -17.15 -8.20
CA PRO A 60 0.04 -18.51 -8.18
C PRO A 60 0.04 -19.16 -6.79
N ASP A 61 0.65 -18.53 -5.78
CA ASP A 61 0.76 -19.10 -4.44
C ASP A 61 0.92 -17.96 -3.42
N LEU A 62 -0.13 -17.68 -2.66
CA LEU A 62 -0.20 -16.60 -1.69
C LEU A 62 0.61 -16.87 -0.41
N ARG A 63 1.11 -18.09 -0.19
CA ARG A 63 2.03 -18.37 0.93
C ARG A 63 3.31 -17.60 0.79
N ARG A 64 3.73 -17.32 -0.45
CA ARG A 64 4.91 -16.49 -0.77
C ARG A 64 4.75 -15.04 -0.34
N GLN A 65 3.54 -14.60 -0.04
CA GLN A 65 3.24 -13.28 0.52
C GLN A 65 2.64 -13.37 1.93
N ASN A 66 2.64 -14.56 2.56
CA ASN A 66 1.98 -14.81 3.85
C ASN A 66 0.50 -14.36 3.88
N MET A 67 -0.23 -14.57 2.78
CA MET A 67 -1.63 -14.16 2.61
C MET A 67 -2.56 -15.34 2.24
N ASP A 68 -2.02 -16.55 2.23
CA ASP A 68 -2.77 -17.78 1.97
C ASP A 68 -3.81 -18.00 3.06
N ASN A 69 -5.07 -18.17 2.67
CA ASN A 69 -6.20 -18.40 3.58
C ASN A 69 -6.32 -17.36 4.71
N LYS A 70 -6.03 -16.10 4.39
CA LYS A 70 -6.03 -14.99 5.36
C LYS A 70 -6.71 -13.72 4.87
N ALA A 71 -6.99 -13.64 3.57
CA ALA A 71 -7.51 -12.40 3.01
C ALA A 71 -8.99 -12.24 3.41
N SER A 72 -9.29 -11.16 4.14
CA SER A 72 -10.63 -10.80 4.58
C SER A 72 -11.20 -9.56 3.87
N SER A 73 -10.37 -8.74 3.24
CA SER A 73 -10.84 -7.63 2.39
C SER A 73 -9.89 -7.32 1.24
N PHE A 74 -10.37 -6.53 0.27
CA PHE A 74 -9.61 -6.17 -0.93
C PHE A 74 -9.83 -4.73 -1.38
N ALA A 75 -8.89 -4.23 -2.19
CA ALA A 75 -9.05 -3.02 -2.97
C ALA A 75 -8.38 -3.16 -4.34
N ASN A 76 -9.06 -2.72 -5.41
CA ASN A 76 -8.56 -2.80 -6.77
C ASN A 76 -8.29 -1.41 -7.37
N ASN A 77 -7.06 -0.93 -7.21
CA ASN A 77 -6.57 0.32 -7.79
C ASN A 77 -5.76 0.10 -9.09
N SER A 78 -5.80 -1.12 -9.66
CA SER A 78 -4.96 -1.52 -10.79
C SER A 78 -5.43 -1.03 -12.16
N GLY A 79 -6.70 -0.65 -12.28
CA GLY A 79 -7.32 -0.27 -13.56
C GLY A 79 -7.81 -1.44 -14.42
N VAL A 80 -7.55 -2.69 -14.02
CA VAL A 80 -8.08 -3.90 -14.66
C VAL A 80 -8.83 -4.74 -13.64
N MET A 81 -9.64 -5.70 -14.08
CA MET A 81 -10.27 -6.65 -13.16
C MET A 81 -9.22 -7.57 -12.54
N TRP A 82 -9.39 -7.90 -11.26
CA TRP A 82 -8.58 -8.89 -10.56
C TRP A 82 -9.43 -10.01 -10.03
N CYS A 83 -8.81 -11.18 -9.90
CA CYS A 83 -9.45 -12.39 -9.43
C CYS A 83 -8.66 -13.00 -8.29
N VAL A 84 -9.37 -13.47 -7.29
CA VAL A 84 -8.85 -14.38 -6.27
C VAL A 84 -9.49 -15.75 -6.44
N PHE A 85 -8.74 -16.78 -6.07
CA PHE A 85 -9.09 -18.19 -6.24
C PHE A 85 -8.78 -18.92 -4.94
N ASP A 86 -9.63 -19.88 -4.57
CA ASP A 86 -9.44 -20.70 -3.38
C ASP A 86 -8.39 -21.81 -3.54
N ASP A 87 -7.96 -22.09 -4.77
CA ASP A 87 -6.88 -23.02 -5.08
C ASP A 87 -5.60 -22.32 -5.60
N TYR A 88 -4.49 -23.03 -5.54
CA TYR A 88 -3.20 -22.60 -6.04
C TYR A 88 -3.16 -22.57 -7.58
N ARG A 89 -2.21 -21.81 -8.12
CA ARG A 89 -1.89 -21.73 -9.56
C ARG A 89 -3.09 -21.35 -10.44
N TYR A 90 -4.11 -20.70 -9.87
CA TYR A 90 -5.32 -20.29 -10.57
C TYR A 90 -6.13 -21.47 -11.16
N GLY A 91 -5.83 -22.71 -10.77
CA GLY A 91 -6.45 -23.91 -11.32
C GLY A 91 -7.60 -24.41 -10.45
N GLN A 92 -8.53 -25.19 -11.00
CA GLN A 92 -9.57 -25.99 -10.31
C GLN A 92 -10.29 -25.32 -9.12
N ALA A 93 -10.31 -23.99 -9.08
CA ALA A 93 -10.90 -23.23 -7.99
C ALA A 93 -12.38 -23.57 -7.87
N HIS A 94 -12.80 -24.01 -6.68
CA HIS A 94 -14.21 -24.22 -6.40
C HIS A 94 -14.92 -22.88 -6.26
N ILE A 95 -14.19 -21.86 -5.79
CA ILE A 95 -14.70 -20.51 -5.62
C ILE A 95 -13.70 -19.49 -6.17
N SER A 96 -14.22 -18.52 -6.92
CA SER A 96 -13.45 -17.36 -7.37
C SER A 96 -14.26 -16.09 -7.16
N HIS A 97 -13.55 -14.99 -6.93
CA HIS A 97 -14.17 -13.67 -6.78
C HIS A 97 -13.45 -12.66 -7.68
N GLY A 98 -14.25 -11.94 -8.47
CA GLY A 98 -13.77 -10.89 -9.37
C GLY A 98 -13.98 -9.50 -8.76
N ALA A 99 -12.90 -8.73 -8.64
CA ALA A 99 -12.91 -7.33 -8.28
C ALA A 99 -12.75 -6.46 -9.52
N LEU A 100 -13.80 -5.73 -9.92
CA LEU A 100 -13.72 -4.72 -10.98
C LEU A 100 -12.81 -3.54 -10.56
N PRO A 101 -12.31 -2.74 -11.51
CA PRO A 101 -11.53 -1.54 -11.20
C PRO A 101 -12.27 -0.62 -10.23
N ARG A 102 -11.54 -0.07 -9.26
CA ARG A 102 -12.01 0.81 -8.17
C ARG A 102 -12.98 0.17 -7.18
N LEU A 103 -13.26 -1.13 -7.30
CA LEU A 103 -13.98 -1.85 -6.24
C LEU A 103 -13.06 -2.14 -5.07
N ARG A 104 -13.67 -2.12 -3.89
CA ARG A 104 -13.09 -2.48 -2.60
C ARG A 104 -14.21 -2.97 -1.69
N GLY A 105 -13.86 -3.80 -0.72
CA GLY A 105 -14.83 -4.32 0.23
C GLY A 105 -14.32 -5.55 0.97
N ASN A 106 -15.19 -6.08 1.82
CA ASN A 106 -14.92 -7.28 2.60
C ASN A 106 -15.30 -8.52 1.80
N PHE A 107 -14.55 -9.58 1.99
CA PHE A 107 -14.91 -10.88 1.48
C PHE A 107 -16.06 -11.45 2.31
N GLY A 108 -17.07 -11.99 1.62
CA GLY A 108 -18.18 -12.70 2.24
C GLY A 108 -17.86 -14.19 2.33
N GLU A 109 -18.51 -14.98 1.48
CA GLU A 109 -18.36 -16.45 1.45
C GLU A 109 -16.93 -16.94 1.19
N ILE A 110 -16.05 -16.09 0.66
CA ILE A 110 -14.65 -16.43 0.37
C ILE A 110 -13.64 -15.88 1.40
N ASN A 111 -14.13 -15.39 2.54
CA ASN A 111 -13.26 -14.89 3.59
C ASN A 111 -12.25 -15.97 4.01
N ASP A 112 -10.97 -15.61 4.03
CA ASP A 112 -9.88 -16.50 4.42
C ASP A 112 -9.76 -17.78 3.57
N LEU A 113 -10.25 -17.77 2.33
CA LEU A 113 -10.11 -18.91 1.40
C LEU A 113 -9.11 -18.66 0.27
N ALA A 114 -8.71 -17.41 0.01
CA ALA A 114 -7.88 -17.10 -1.14
C ALA A 114 -6.48 -17.73 -1.05
N SER A 115 -6.10 -18.47 -2.10
CA SER A 115 -4.80 -19.17 -2.24
C SER A 115 -3.98 -18.69 -3.44
N SER A 116 -4.63 -18.10 -4.46
CA SER A 116 -3.95 -17.46 -5.59
C SER A 116 -4.71 -16.24 -6.13
N THR A 117 -4.00 -15.37 -6.86
CA THR A 117 -4.61 -14.16 -7.45
C THR A 117 -3.95 -13.73 -8.75
N ARG A 118 -4.74 -13.28 -9.74
CA ARG A 118 -4.23 -12.72 -11.01
C ARG A 118 -5.19 -11.69 -11.58
N ALA A 119 -4.70 -10.89 -12.52
CA ALA A 119 -5.57 -10.10 -13.39
C ALA A 119 -6.55 -11.04 -14.12
N GLY A 120 -7.83 -10.68 -14.10
CA GLY A 120 -8.88 -11.35 -14.85
C GLY A 120 -9.19 -10.61 -16.15
N ASN A 121 -10.24 -11.06 -16.84
CA ASN A 121 -10.73 -10.41 -18.05
C ASN A 121 -12.19 -9.97 -17.85
N LEU A 122 -12.51 -8.70 -18.15
CA LEU A 122 -13.84 -8.13 -17.96
C LEU A 122 -14.97 -8.87 -18.72
N GLN A 123 -14.64 -9.56 -19.81
CA GLN A 123 -15.58 -10.32 -20.65
C GLN A 123 -15.72 -11.77 -20.18
N THR A 124 -14.61 -12.41 -19.80
CA THR A 124 -14.59 -13.86 -19.48
C THR A 124 -14.54 -14.17 -17.99
N GLY A 125 -14.46 -13.16 -17.13
CA GLY A 125 -14.46 -13.34 -15.68
C GLY A 125 -13.13 -13.84 -15.12
N CYS A 126 -13.22 -14.62 -14.04
CA CYS A 126 -12.11 -15.29 -13.37
C CYS A 126 -11.88 -16.70 -13.91
N ARG A 127 -11.84 -16.84 -15.24
CA ARG A 127 -11.48 -18.10 -15.91
C ARG A 127 -10.00 -18.14 -16.20
#